data_AF-W4E7V8-F1
#
_entry.id   AF-W4E7V8-F1
#
_cell.length_a   1.000
_cell.length_b   1.000
_cell.length_c   1.000
_cell.angle_alpha   90.00
_cell.angle_beta   90.00
_cell.angle_gamma   90.00
#
_symmetry.space_group_name_H-M   'P 1'
#
loop_
_entity.id
_entity.type
_entity.pdbx_description
1 polymer ?
#
loop_
_entity_poly.entity_id
_entity_poly.type
_entity_poly.pdbx_seq_one_letter_code
_entity_poly.pdbx_strand_id
1 'polypeptide(L)'
;MKLSVGTNFDDRLPILLKDSHVDVFYGKLSSDLVGGGRPTFALPTIDRARVEEHVKLLHAYGFKFNYLLNATCLDNLETTKDFHYRLRELLEWIGTLQPEYVTVSLPMLIDMVRTALPDVKISLSTFANVNTLRQARYFEEKGVSEITLPESRNRDFAFLESLSKNTRLDYQLIATNDCMLDCPMRQNHANFQSHASQCNHVTDGFALDYYMLRCTERKLQHPEELLKSQWIRPEDMYIYEELGYHKFKLTERMKTTEKIAATAQSYSERKYEGNLLSLLNSRMAEADFEMPNFSKNIKEDFAPSDKMRQVYRLLFSFQASIDNKSMEGFLEGFRSKRCDRMDCDKCGYCAEWASRTVSMAKPGDEALKEFEQLFAALASGSFFESAAGAKAVWSAEGESLLGAVIGRKPEFIRDMAGPEIRKKAEELAAARGSAQVLRQDVAKANVLCTPADFRMFALSDLRALGFDTAELDLEEAAG
;
A
#
# COMPACT_ATOMS: atom_id res chain seq x y z
N MET A 1 28.37 -2.38 6.56
CA MET A 1 26.92 -2.15 6.39
C MET A 1 26.62 -1.07 5.34
N LYS A 2 25.52 -1.25 4.59
CA LYS A 2 24.84 -0.28 3.72
C LYS A 2 23.33 -0.39 3.91
N LEU A 3 22.62 0.75 4.00
CA LEU A 3 21.17 0.78 4.15
C LEU A 3 20.47 1.18 2.85
N SER A 4 19.34 0.53 2.59
CA SER A 4 18.40 0.85 1.52
C SER A 4 17.10 1.35 2.13
N VAL A 5 16.78 2.63 1.91
CA VAL A 5 15.67 3.32 2.61
C VAL A 5 14.59 3.73 1.62
N GLY A 6 13.33 3.58 2.00
CA GLY A 6 12.21 4.06 1.19
C GLY A 6 12.09 5.58 1.28
N THR A 7 11.95 6.26 0.14
CA THR A 7 11.65 7.69 0.14
C THR A 7 10.14 7.93 0.17
N ASN A 8 9.73 8.92 0.96
CA ASN A 8 8.40 9.55 0.90
C ASN A 8 8.40 10.79 -0.03
N PHE A 9 9.49 11.01 -0.78
CA PHE A 9 9.70 12.14 -1.67
C PHE A 9 9.66 13.51 -0.97
N ASP A 10 10.09 13.55 0.29
CA ASP A 10 10.39 14.78 1.01
C ASP A 10 11.90 15.08 0.93
N ASP A 11 12.26 16.28 0.46
CA ASP A 11 13.65 16.70 0.29
C ASP A 11 14.41 16.91 1.59
N ARG A 12 13.71 16.98 2.73
CA ARG A 12 14.34 16.99 4.06
C ARG A 12 14.99 15.64 4.38
N LEU A 13 14.46 14.53 3.85
CA LEU A 13 14.92 13.18 4.18
C LEU A 13 16.40 12.93 3.82
N PRO A 14 16.88 13.18 2.59
CA PRO A 14 18.30 13.00 2.27
C PRO A 14 19.21 13.93 3.09
N ILE A 15 18.75 15.13 3.43
CA ILE A 15 19.52 16.08 4.24
C ILE A 15 19.75 15.52 5.66
N LEU A 16 18.72 14.93 6.26
CA LEU A 16 18.79 14.30 7.59
C LEU A 16 19.66 13.03 7.61
N LEU A 17 19.90 12.42 6.46
CA LEU A 17 20.56 11.11 6.34
C LEU A 17 21.92 11.15 5.65
N LYS A 18 22.41 12.31 5.21
CA LYS A 18 23.70 12.45 4.49
C LYS A 18 24.92 11.90 5.25
N ASP A 19 24.89 11.93 6.58
CA ASP A 19 25.98 11.46 7.45
C ASP A 19 25.71 10.05 8.02
N SER A 20 24.72 9.34 7.46
CA SER A 20 24.31 8.00 7.89
C SER A 20 24.90 6.88 7.00
N HIS A 21 24.56 5.62 7.27
CA HIS A 21 24.97 4.47 6.45
C HIS A 21 24.02 4.20 5.27
N VAL A 22 23.13 5.13 4.93
CA VAL A 22 22.23 5.02 3.78
C VAL A 22 23.03 5.14 2.48
N ASP A 23 22.93 4.11 1.63
CA ASP A 23 23.61 4.04 0.33
C ASP A 23 22.63 4.29 -0.82
N VAL A 24 21.39 3.84 -0.66
CA VAL A 24 20.36 3.89 -1.72
C VAL A 24 19.00 4.28 -1.15
N PHE A 25 18.35 5.22 -1.82
CA PHE A 25 16.93 5.47 -1.66
C PHE A 25 16.15 4.73 -2.74
N TYR A 26 15.00 4.17 -2.38
CA TYR A 26 14.11 3.54 -3.36
C TYR A 26 12.72 4.15 -3.32
N GLY A 27 12.08 4.22 -4.49
CA GLY A 27 10.77 4.83 -4.64
C GLY A 27 10.17 4.53 -6.02
N LYS A 28 8.92 4.96 -6.22
CA LYS A 28 8.24 4.93 -7.51
C LYS A 28 7.10 5.93 -7.52
N LEU A 29 6.51 6.18 -8.69
CA LEU A 29 5.27 6.94 -8.83
C LEU A 29 4.15 6.36 -7.95
N SER A 30 3.19 7.21 -7.53
CA SER A 30 2.04 6.78 -6.74
C SER A 30 1.20 5.72 -7.46
N SER A 31 1.17 5.76 -8.79
CA SER A 31 0.56 4.78 -9.68
C SER A 31 1.35 4.74 -10.99
N ASP A 32 1.59 3.54 -11.52
CA ASP A 32 2.21 3.34 -12.83
C ASP A 32 1.70 2.06 -13.49
N LEU A 33 2.21 1.77 -14.69
CA LEU A 33 1.77 0.64 -15.51
C LEU A 33 1.95 -0.73 -14.83
N VAL A 34 2.97 -0.88 -13.98
CA VAL A 34 3.35 -2.16 -13.40
C VAL A 34 2.67 -2.38 -12.05
N GLY A 35 2.54 -1.33 -11.24
CA GLY A 35 2.13 -1.49 -9.84
C GLY A 35 3.29 -1.93 -8.93
N GLY A 36 3.01 -2.15 -7.64
CA GLY A 36 4.05 -2.45 -6.66
C GLY A 36 3.53 -2.81 -5.27
N GLY A 37 4.43 -2.84 -4.29
CA GLY A 37 4.12 -3.36 -2.94
C GLY A 37 3.35 -2.43 -1.99
N ARG A 38 2.67 -1.38 -2.48
CA ARG A 38 1.84 -0.48 -1.66
C ARG A 38 0.68 0.06 -2.51
N PRO A 39 -0.55 0.13 -1.97
CA PRO A 39 -1.69 0.69 -2.70
C PRO A 39 -1.53 2.21 -2.90
N THR A 40 -2.07 2.75 -4.00
CA THR A 40 -1.87 4.15 -4.39
C THR A 40 -2.32 5.16 -3.32
N PHE A 41 -3.43 4.87 -2.62
CA PHE A 41 -3.97 5.79 -1.60
C PHE A 41 -3.03 5.95 -0.38
N ALA A 42 -2.17 4.96 -0.11
CA ALA A 42 -1.26 4.96 1.03
C ALA A 42 0.13 5.55 0.70
N LEU A 43 0.33 6.01 -0.54
CA LEU A 43 1.57 6.63 -0.99
C LEU A 43 1.41 8.15 -1.09
N PRO A 44 2.51 8.92 -0.92
CA PRO A 44 2.55 10.33 -1.28
C PRO A 44 2.05 10.52 -2.72
N THR A 45 1.24 11.55 -2.95
CA THR A 45 0.79 11.90 -4.31
C THR A 45 1.89 12.68 -5.00
N ILE A 46 2.54 12.04 -5.96
CA ILE A 46 3.67 12.59 -6.72
C ILE A 46 3.46 12.35 -8.20
N ASP A 47 4.05 13.22 -9.01
CA ASP A 47 4.14 13.08 -10.46
C ASP A 47 5.60 12.86 -10.91
N ARG A 48 5.81 12.81 -12.23
CA ARG A 48 7.15 12.60 -12.81
C ARG A 48 8.11 13.74 -12.47
N ALA A 49 7.64 14.99 -12.49
CA ALA A 49 8.48 16.16 -12.21
C ALA A 49 9.00 16.13 -10.78
N ARG A 50 8.14 15.79 -9.81
CA ARG A 50 8.55 15.66 -8.41
C ARG A 50 9.55 14.52 -8.20
N VAL A 51 9.38 13.38 -8.88
CA VAL A 51 10.36 12.27 -8.85
C VAL A 51 11.69 12.74 -9.42
N GLU A 52 11.71 13.39 -10.58
CA GLU A 52 12.93 13.89 -11.22
C GLU A 52 13.70 14.88 -10.33
N GLU A 53 13.01 15.85 -9.73
CA GLU A 53 13.61 16.81 -8.81
C GLU A 53 14.23 16.11 -7.58
N HIS A 54 13.47 15.21 -6.95
CA HIS A 54 13.93 14.49 -5.78
C HIS A 54 15.14 13.61 -6.10
N VAL A 55 15.12 12.87 -7.22
CA VAL A 55 16.26 12.01 -7.62
C VAL A 55 17.52 12.84 -7.93
N LYS A 56 17.37 14.01 -8.57
CA LYS A 56 18.51 14.94 -8.75
C LYS A 56 19.10 15.37 -7.42
N LEU A 57 18.26 15.65 -6.43
CA LEU A 57 18.71 15.99 -5.07
C LEU A 57 19.44 14.82 -4.42
N LEU A 58 18.91 13.60 -4.51
CA LEU A 58 19.55 12.39 -3.99
C LEU A 58 20.98 12.23 -4.56
N HIS A 59 21.13 12.35 -5.88
CA HIS A 59 22.43 12.26 -6.55
C HIS A 59 23.36 13.41 -6.13
N ALA A 60 22.85 14.63 -5.93
CA ALA A 60 23.65 15.77 -5.45
C ALA A 60 24.23 15.55 -4.04
N TYR A 61 23.55 14.76 -3.21
CA TYR A 61 24.06 14.30 -1.90
C TYR A 61 24.87 13.00 -1.98
N GLY A 62 25.09 12.44 -3.16
CA GLY A 62 25.87 11.21 -3.38
C GLY A 62 25.12 9.92 -3.07
N PHE A 63 23.78 9.98 -2.89
CA PHE A 63 22.97 8.78 -2.72
C PHE A 63 22.63 8.16 -4.06
N LYS A 64 22.47 6.84 -4.07
CA LYS A 64 21.92 6.09 -5.20
C LYS A 64 20.40 6.12 -5.20
N PHE A 65 19.80 5.87 -6.35
CA PHE A 65 18.37 5.70 -6.51
C PHE A 65 18.00 4.32 -7.10
N ASN A 66 16.91 3.75 -6.59
CA ASN A 66 16.33 2.50 -7.05
C ASN A 66 14.83 2.66 -7.37
N TYR A 67 14.47 2.59 -8.65
CA TYR A 67 13.07 2.68 -9.08
C TYR A 67 12.36 1.33 -8.98
N LEU A 68 11.14 1.30 -8.44
CA LEU A 68 10.40 0.05 -8.22
C LEU A 68 9.37 -0.26 -9.32
N LEU A 69 9.55 -1.40 -9.98
CA LEU A 69 8.60 -2.04 -10.90
C LEU A 69 8.31 -3.49 -10.43
N ASN A 70 7.92 -3.62 -9.17
CA ASN A 70 8.02 -4.87 -8.43
C ASN A 70 6.69 -5.61 -8.22
N ALA A 71 5.70 -5.42 -9.08
CA ALA A 71 4.46 -6.20 -9.05
C ALA A 71 4.69 -7.71 -9.20
N THR A 72 3.84 -8.52 -8.56
CA THR A 72 3.84 -10.00 -8.67
C THR A 72 2.89 -10.54 -9.73
N CYS A 73 1.97 -9.72 -10.21
CA CYS A 73 0.98 -10.08 -11.21
C CYS A 73 0.67 -8.85 -12.07
N LEU A 74 0.45 -9.09 -13.36
CA LEU A 74 0.13 -8.07 -14.36
C LEU A 74 -1.13 -8.44 -15.16
N ASP A 75 -1.90 -9.43 -14.72
CA ASP A 75 -3.09 -9.95 -15.43
C ASP A 75 -2.84 -10.34 -16.90
N ASN A 76 -1.64 -10.88 -17.18
CA ASN A 76 -1.15 -11.20 -18.53
C ASN A 76 -1.05 -9.98 -19.48
N LEU A 77 -1.19 -8.75 -18.99
CA LEU A 77 -1.07 -7.55 -19.80
C LEU A 77 0.28 -7.45 -20.49
N GLU A 78 1.33 -8.03 -19.90
CA GLU A 78 2.67 -8.14 -20.47
C GLU A 78 2.72 -8.88 -21.81
N THR A 79 1.67 -9.64 -22.18
CA THR A 79 1.56 -10.30 -23.50
C THR A 79 0.98 -9.39 -24.59
N THR A 80 0.52 -8.18 -24.22
CA THR A 80 -0.20 -7.27 -25.12
C THR A 80 0.70 -6.22 -25.76
N LYS A 81 0.38 -5.81 -27.00
CA LYS A 81 1.12 -4.76 -27.71
C LYS A 81 1.11 -3.42 -26.98
N ASP A 82 -0.05 -3.05 -26.40
CA ASP A 82 -0.22 -1.79 -25.67
C ASP A 82 0.71 -1.72 -24.45
N PHE A 83 0.72 -2.78 -23.64
CA PHE A 83 1.59 -2.83 -22.47
C PHE A 83 3.06 -2.70 -22.86
N HIS A 84 3.51 -3.42 -23.90
CA HIS A 84 4.89 -3.30 -24.37
C HIS A 84 5.24 -1.89 -24.84
N TYR A 85 4.32 -1.18 -25.50
CA TYR A 85 4.53 0.21 -25.92
C TYR A 85 4.66 1.14 -24.70
N ARG A 86 3.70 1.08 -23.79
CA ARG A 86 3.65 1.94 -22.60
C ARG A 86 4.78 1.64 -21.61
N LEU A 87 5.19 0.37 -21.50
CA LEU A 87 6.32 -0.02 -20.67
C LEU A 87 7.62 0.56 -21.23
N ARG A 88 7.81 0.57 -22.55
CA ARG A 88 9.00 1.22 -23.15
C ARG A 88 9.02 2.71 -22.84
N GLU A 89 7.91 3.42 -23.02
CA GLU A 89 7.82 4.85 -22.65
C GLU A 89 8.12 5.09 -21.17
N LEU A 90 7.63 4.20 -20.28
CA LEU A 90 7.93 4.27 -18.86
C LEU A 90 9.42 4.02 -18.59
N LEU A 91 10.03 3.02 -19.22
CA LEU A 91 11.45 2.69 -19.06
C LEU A 91 12.36 3.78 -19.63
N GLU A 92 12.02 4.38 -20.77
CA GLU A 92 12.73 5.53 -21.34
C GLU A 92 12.74 6.71 -20.34
N TRP A 93 11.57 7.04 -19.77
CA TRP A 93 11.50 8.05 -18.72
C TRP A 93 12.31 7.67 -17.48
N ILE A 94 12.20 6.43 -16.99
CA ILE A 94 13.03 5.95 -15.86
C ILE A 94 14.52 6.10 -16.18
N GLY A 95 14.95 5.83 -17.41
CA GLY A 95 16.32 6.01 -17.85
C GLY A 95 16.82 7.45 -17.71
N THR A 96 15.95 8.45 -17.90
CA THR A 96 16.31 9.87 -17.68
C THR A 96 16.62 10.21 -16.23
N LEU A 97 16.12 9.42 -15.27
CA LEU A 97 16.43 9.56 -13.85
C LEU A 97 17.85 9.08 -13.51
N GLN A 98 18.47 8.31 -14.41
CA GLN A 98 19.77 7.64 -14.21
C GLN A 98 19.85 6.81 -12.91
N PRO A 99 18.88 5.92 -12.63
CA PRO A 99 18.88 5.14 -11.41
C PRO A 99 20.01 4.10 -11.43
N GLU A 100 20.63 3.83 -10.29
CA GLU A 100 21.58 2.72 -10.17
C GLU A 100 20.88 1.38 -10.24
N TYR A 101 19.63 1.31 -9.77
CA TYR A 101 18.85 0.07 -9.77
C TYR A 101 17.44 0.26 -10.30
N VAL A 102 16.92 -0.79 -10.93
CA VAL A 102 15.48 -1.01 -11.05
C VAL A 102 15.13 -2.31 -10.35
N THR A 103 14.21 -2.25 -9.38
CA THR A 103 13.72 -3.44 -8.70
C THR A 103 12.52 -4.04 -9.43
N VAL A 104 12.61 -5.31 -9.80
CA VAL A 104 11.53 -6.10 -10.43
C VAL A 104 11.24 -7.38 -9.64
N SER A 105 10.11 -8.03 -9.94
CA SER A 105 9.76 -9.34 -9.33
C SER A 105 9.56 -10.45 -10.38
N LEU A 106 9.18 -10.09 -11.60
CA LEU A 106 8.84 -11.06 -12.66
C LEU A 106 10.02 -11.30 -13.61
N PRO A 107 10.31 -12.55 -14.01
CA PRO A 107 11.39 -12.85 -14.95
C PRO A 107 11.30 -12.08 -16.27
N MET A 108 10.10 -11.89 -16.83
CA MET A 108 9.91 -11.16 -18.09
C MET A 108 10.27 -9.67 -17.96
N LEU A 109 9.99 -9.06 -16.79
CA LEU A 109 10.39 -7.68 -16.51
C LEU A 109 11.92 -7.55 -16.41
N ILE A 110 12.64 -8.57 -15.95
CA ILE A 110 14.12 -8.57 -15.97
C ILE A 110 14.62 -8.40 -17.40
N ASP A 111 14.08 -9.19 -18.33
CA ASP A 111 14.52 -9.17 -19.73
C ASP A 111 14.15 -7.83 -20.42
N MET A 112 12.95 -7.30 -20.15
CA MET A 112 12.51 -6.01 -20.67
C MET A 112 13.34 -4.83 -20.15
N VAL A 113 13.55 -4.76 -18.82
CA VAL A 113 14.33 -3.68 -18.19
C VAL A 113 15.75 -3.70 -18.72
N ARG A 114 16.40 -4.87 -18.75
CA ARG A 114 17.77 -4.99 -19.26
C ARG A 114 17.89 -4.56 -20.72
N THR A 115 16.89 -4.84 -21.54
CA THR A 115 16.90 -4.46 -22.96
C THR A 115 16.78 -2.95 -23.12
N ALA A 116 15.92 -2.31 -22.32
CA ALA A 116 15.69 -0.87 -22.41
C ALA A 116 16.76 -0.03 -21.68
N LEU A 117 17.33 -0.57 -20.60
CA LEU A 117 18.24 0.12 -19.66
C LEU A 117 19.48 -0.77 -19.39
N PRO A 118 20.35 -0.99 -20.39
CA PRO A 118 21.45 -1.96 -20.29
C PRO A 118 22.50 -1.64 -19.22
N ASP A 119 22.67 -0.36 -18.86
CA ASP A 119 23.64 0.09 -17.87
C ASP A 119 23.08 0.11 -16.43
N VAL A 120 21.79 -0.15 -16.26
CA VAL A 120 21.12 -0.12 -14.95
C VAL A 120 21.13 -1.51 -14.31
N LYS A 121 21.48 -1.59 -13.02
CA LYS A 121 21.50 -2.86 -12.30
C LYS A 121 20.08 -3.34 -12.00
N ILE A 122 19.86 -4.64 -12.11
CA ILE A 122 18.57 -5.23 -11.76
C ILE A 122 18.62 -5.76 -10.33
N SER A 123 17.70 -5.27 -9.49
CA SER A 123 17.49 -5.72 -8.12
C SER A 123 16.23 -6.60 -8.09
N LEU A 124 16.30 -7.80 -7.51
CA LEU A 124 15.13 -8.67 -7.41
C LEU A 124 14.40 -8.42 -6.09
N SER A 125 13.12 -8.12 -6.20
CA SER A 125 12.23 -7.87 -5.07
C SER A 125 12.03 -9.13 -4.21
N THR A 126 11.78 -8.91 -2.91
CA THR A 126 11.33 -9.96 -1.97
C THR A 126 10.02 -10.65 -2.41
N PHE A 127 9.27 -10.01 -3.31
CA PHE A 127 8.06 -10.54 -3.95
C PHE A 127 8.32 -11.67 -4.94
N ALA A 128 9.55 -11.80 -5.47
CA ALA A 128 9.94 -13.00 -6.22
C ALA A 128 10.09 -14.25 -5.32
N ASN A 129 10.07 -14.05 -3.99
CA ASN A 129 10.07 -15.10 -2.96
C ASN A 129 11.19 -16.15 -3.14
N VAL A 130 12.42 -15.68 -3.38
CA VAL A 130 13.61 -16.53 -3.50
C VAL A 130 13.98 -17.07 -2.12
N ASN A 131 13.57 -18.30 -1.84
CA ASN A 131 13.78 -18.99 -0.55
C ASN A 131 14.55 -20.31 -0.67
N THR A 132 15.16 -20.56 -1.84
CA THR A 132 16.03 -21.72 -2.10
C THR A 132 17.26 -21.33 -2.90
N LEU A 133 18.34 -22.10 -2.74
CA LEU A 133 19.57 -21.94 -3.53
C LEU A 133 19.32 -22.11 -5.04
N ARG A 134 18.37 -22.98 -5.42
CA ARG A 134 18.03 -23.21 -6.83
C ARG A 134 17.40 -21.97 -7.48
N GLN A 135 16.46 -21.32 -6.78
CA GLN A 135 15.89 -20.06 -7.27
C GLN A 135 16.95 -18.97 -7.36
N ALA A 136 17.84 -18.86 -6.36
CA ALA A 136 18.91 -17.88 -6.40
C ALA A 136 19.83 -18.06 -7.62
N ARG A 137 20.24 -19.31 -7.92
CA ARG A 137 21.04 -19.63 -9.12
C ARG A 137 20.33 -19.29 -10.43
N TYR A 138 19.02 -19.57 -10.52
CA TYR A 138 18.23 -19.18 -11.69
C TYR A 138 18.30 -17.67 -11.96
N PHE A 139 18.20 -16.84 -10.92
CA PHE A 139 18.29 -15.39 -11.06
C PHE A 139 19.72 -14.87 -11.25
N GLU A 140 20.71 -15.55 -10.68
CA GLU A 140 22.14 -15.32 -10.94
C GLU A 140 22.48 -15.54 -12.42
N GLU A 141 22.04 -16.65 -13.01
CA GLU A 141 22.20 -16.96 -14.43
C GLU A 141 21.46 -15.94 -15.32
N LYS A 142 20.35 -15.40 -14.83
CA LYS A 142 19.64 -14.28 -15.46
C LYS A 142 20.34 -12.93 -15.30
N GLY A 143 21.50 -12.84 -14.66
CA GLY A 143 22.28 -11.60 -14.55
C GLY A 143 21.65 -10.55 -13.63
N VAL A 144 20.80 -10.96 -12.68
CA VAL A 144 20.35 -10.07 -11.59
C VAL A 144 21.59 -9.65 -10.77
N SER A 145 21.65 -8.38 -10.37
CA SER A 145 22.79 -7.85 -9.60
C SER A 145 22.64 -8.05 -8.09
N GLU A 146 21.41 -8.00 -7.57
CA GLU A 146 21.13 -8.25 -6.16
C GLU A 146 19.76 -8.89 -5.93
N ILE A 147 19.58 -9.61 -4.82
CA ILE A 147 18.29 -10.18 -4.42
C ILE A 147 17.93 -9.67 -3.01
N THR A 148 16.77 -9.02 -2.86
CA THR A 148 16.14 -8.84 -1.56
C THR A 148 15.48 -10.15 -1.13
N LEU A 149 15.97 -10.77 -0.06
CA LEU A 149 15.44 -12.05 0.42
C LEU A 149 14.07 -11.90 1.11
N PRO A 150 13.24 -12.97 1.12
CA PRO A 150 12.05 -13.01 1.96
C PRO A 150 12.43 -13.01 3.44
N GLU A 151 11.72 -12.21 4.21
CA GLU A 151 11.94 -12.03 5.65
C GLU A 151 11.87 -13.35 6.40
N SER A 152 11.06 -14.31 5.94
CA SER A 152 10.94 -15.65 6.53
C SER A 152 12.22 -16.48 6.49
N ARG A 153 13.27 -15.99 5.84
CA ARG A 153 14.61 -16.59 5.82
C ARG A 153 15.64 -15.85 6.67
N ASN A 154 15.31 -14.67 7.24
CA ASN A 154 16.25 -13.90 8.05
C ASN A 154 16.78 -14.72 9.24
N ARG A 155 15.96 -15.55 9.89
CA ARG A 155 16.41 -16.37 11.04
C ARG A 155 16.79 -17.81 10.67
N ASP A 156 16.85 -18.12 9.38
CA ASP A 156 17.34 -19.41 8.86
C ASP A 156 18.84 -19.29 8.57
N PHE A 157 19.65 -19.25 9.63
CA PHE A 157 21.10 -19.02 9.51
C PHE A 157 21.80 -20.09 8.67
N ALA A 158 21.31 -21.33 8.68
CA ALA A 158 21.83 -22.40 7.84
C ALA A 158 21.55 -22.14 6.35
N PHE A 159 20.36 -21.65 6.01
CA PHE A 159 20.05 -21.21 4.65
C PHE A 159 20.92 -20.02 4.25
N LEU A 160 21.03 -19.00 5.10
CA LEU A 160 21.84 -17.81 4.83
C LEU A 160 23.32 -18.16 4.60
N GLU A 161 23.90 -19.02 5.44
CA GLU A 161 25.28 -19.48 5.28
C GLU A 161 25.46 -20.31 4.00
N SER A 162 24.50 -21.18 3.68
CA SER A 162 24.51 -21.96 2.44
C SER A 162 24.45 -21.05 1.21
N LEU A 163 23.59 -20.04 1.23
CA LEU A 163 23.39 -19.10 0.13
C LEU A 163 24.66 -18.27 -0.13
N SER A 164 25.26 -17.69 0.92
CA SER A 164 26.46 -16.85 0.79
C SER A 164 27.69 -17.64 0.31
N LYS A 165 27.81 -18.91 0.67
CA LYS A 165 28.92 -19.79 0.22
C LYS A 165 28.76 -20.31 -1.21
N ASN A 166 27.53 -20.42 -1.72
CA ASN A 166 27.25 -21.18 -2.95
C ASN A 166 26.75 -20.31 -4.12
N THR A 167 26.77 -18.98 -3.98
CA THR A 167 26.39 -18.01 -5.01
C THR A 167 27.33 -16.80 -4.95
N ARG A 168 27.28 -15.93 -5.97
CA ARG A 168 28.10 -14.71 -6.09
C ARG A 168 27.25 -13.44 -6.10
N LEU A 169 25.94 -13.56 -5.87
CA LEU A 169 25.00 -12.45 -5.84
C LEU A 169 25.17 -11.60 -4.58
N ASP A 170 24.89 -10.30 -4.72
CA ASP A 170 24.63 -9.46 -3.56
C ASP A 170 23.25 -9.80 -2.98
N TYR A 171 23.18 -9.93 -1.66
CA TYR A 171 21.91 -10.14 -0.95
C TYR A 171 21.58 -8.95 -0.05
N GLN A 172 20.30 -8.61 -0.04
CA GLN A 172 19.72 -7.59 0.83
C GLN A 172 18.70 -8.23 1.77
N LEU A 173 18.81 -7.97 3.07
CA LEU A 173 17.86 -8.44 4.09
C LEU A 173 16.91 -7.32 4.49
N ILE A 174 15.62 -7.58 4.56
CA ILE A 174 14.67 -6.60 5.10
C ILE A 174 14.71 -6.69 6.63
N ALA A 175 14.99 -5.59 7.31
CA ALA A 175 15.14 -5.57 8.76
C ALA A 175 13.83 -5.25 9.50
N THR A 176 12.96 -4.43 8.91
CA THR A 176 11.88 -3.74 9.64
C THR A 176 10.47 -4.25 9.38
N ASN A 177 10.31 -5.27 8.52
CA ASN A 177 9.00 -5.87 8.31
C ASN A 177 8.64 -6.83 9.47
N ASP A 178 7.42 -6.67 10.00
CA ASP A 178 6.85 -7.49 11.07
C ASP A 178 5.85 -8.52 10.51
N CYS A 179 6.11 -9.06 9.31
CA CYS A 179 5.24 -10.07 8.71
C CYS A 179 5.25 -11.38 9.52
N MET A 180 4.10 -12.05 9.60
CA MET A 180 3.99 -13.37 10.23
C MET A 180 4.96 -14.37 9.59
N LEU A 181 5.55 -15.23 10.42
CA LEU A 181 6.42 -16.31 9.98
C LEU A 181 5.69 -17.24 9.00
N ASP A 182 6.28 -17.48 7.83
CA ASP A 182 5.73 -18.32 6.77
C ASP A 182 4.24 -18.04 6.47
N CYS A 183 3.88 -16.75 6.44
CA CYS A 183 2.50 -16.28 6.26
C CYS A 183 1.81 -16.93 5.05
N PRO A 184 0.67 -17.63 5.23
CA PRO A 184 -0.05 -18.28 4.14
C PRO A 184 -0.67 -17.28 3.14
N MET A 185 -0.79 -16.02 3.54
CA MET A 185 -1.37 -14.96 2.73
C MET A 185 -0.34 -14.15 1.94
N ARG A 186 0.97 -14.42 2.09
CA ARG A 186 2.05 -13.60 1.52
C ARG A 186 1.88 -13.33 0.02
N GLN A 187 1.63 -14.37 -0.77
CA GLN A 187 1.49 -14.24 -2.22
C GLN A 187 0.25 -13.43 -2.61
N ASN A 188 -0.88 -13.73 -1.97
CA ASN A 188 -2.15 -13.05 -2.27
C ASN A 188 -2.11 -11.57 -1.86
N HIS A 189 -1.45 -11.26 -0.74
CA HIS A 189 -1.24 -9.89 -0.29
C HIS A 189 -0.37 -9.10 -1.26
N ALA A 190 0.73 -9.69 -1.75
CA ALA A 190 1.58 -9.07 -2.75
C ALA A 190 0.84 -8.83 -4.08
N ASN A 191 0.03 -9.79 -4.53
CA ASN A 191 -0.82 -9.63 -5.72
C ASN A 191 -1.84 -8.50 -5.54
N PHE A 192 -2.53 -8.45 -4.40
CA PHE A 192 -3.46 -7.37 -4.07
C PHE A 192 -2.78 -6.00 -4.11
N GLN A 193 -1.61 -5.86 -3.47
CA GLN A 193 -0.87 -4.59 -3.47
C GLN A 193 -0.44 -4.17 -4.89
N SER A 194 -0.02 -5.16 -5.69
CA SER A 194 0.40 -4.95 -7.08
C SER A 194 -0.72 -4.28 -7.89
N HIS A 195 -1.92 -4.86 -7.87
CA HIS A 195 -3.07 -4.32 -8.59
C HIS A 195 -3.64 -3.03 -7.97
N ALA A 196 -3.58 -2.89 -6.64
CA ALA A 196 -4.01 -1.67 -5.94
C ALA A 196 -3.14 -0.44 -6.21
N SER A 197 -2.04 -0.59 -6.96
CA SER A 197 -1.20 0.51 -7.44
C SER A 197 -0.89 0.48 -8.93
N GLN A 198 -1.58 -0.40 -9.66
CA GLN A 198 -1.46 -0.53 -11.11
C GLN A 198 -2.45 0.43 -11.78
N CYS A 199 -1.96 1.31 -12.65
CA CYS A 199 -2.83 2.20 -13.41
C CYS A 199 -3.69 1.39 -14.40
N ASN A 200 -4.92 1.86 -14.64
CA ASN A 200 -5.90 1.23 -15.54
C ASN A 200 -6.35 -0.19 -15.14
N HIS A 201 -6.05 -0.64 -13.91
CA HIS A 201 -6.67 -1.84 -13.36
C HIS A 201 -8.18 -1.62 -13.19
N VAL A 202 -9.00 -2.68 -13.30
CA VAL A 202 -10.48 -2.58 -13.22
C VAL A 202 -10.97 -1.97 -11.90
N THR A 203 -10.20 -2.15 -10.83
CA THR A 203 -10.53 -1.54 -9.52
C THR A 203 -9.99 -0.13 -9.36
N ASP A 204 -9.15 0.34 -10.29
CA ASP A 204 -8.53 1.66 -10.35
C ASP A 204 -8.09 2.16 -8.95
N GLY A 205 -7.16 1.41 -8.35
CA GLY A 205 -6.56 1.73 -7.05
C GLY A 205 -7.40 1.43 -5.81
N PHE A 206 -8.65 0.97 -5.94
CA PHE A 206 -9.46 0.59 -4.77
C PHE A 206 -8.83 -0.57 -4.00
N ALA A 207 -8.76 -0.43 -2.69
CA ALA A 207 -7.97 -1.25 -1.81
C ALA A 207 -8.67 -1.50 -0.46
N LEU A 208 -9.17 -2.71 -0.27
CA LEU A 208 -9.57 -3.26 1.02
C LEU A 208 -8.54 -4.32 1.41
N ASP A 209 -7.61 -3.98 2.30
CA ASP A 209 -6.49 -4.85 2.66
C ASP A 209 -6.90 -5.94 3.67
N TYR A 210 -7.68 -6.91 3.19
CA TYR A 210 -8.14 -8.08 3.94
C TYR A 210 -6.98 -8.82 4.63
N TYR A 211 -5.84 -8.91 3.96
CA TYR A 211 -4.68 -9.66 4.44
C TYR A 211 -4.03 -8.98 5.64
N MET A 212 -3.89 -7.64 5.60
CA MET A 212 -3.44 -6.89 6.78
C MET A 212 -4.45 -6.98 7.92
N LEU A 213 -5.76 -6.89 7.66
CA LEU A 213 -6.77 -7.05 8.70
C LEU A 213 -6.65 -8.40 9.41
N ARG A 214 -6.52 -9.51 8.65
CA ARG A 214 -6.32 -10.85 9.21
C ARG A 214 -5.01 -10.97 9.99
N CYS A 215 -3.94 -10.35 9.51
CA CYS A 215 -2.67 -10.32 10.23
C CYS A 215 -2.77 -9.55 11.55
N THR A 216 -3.47 -8.41 11.55
CA THR A 216 -3.72 -7.61 12.75
C THR A 216 -4.56 -8.37 13.78
N GLU A 217 -5.69 -8.96 13.37
CA GLU A 217 -6.52 -9.83 14.23
C GLU A 217 -5.69 -10.94 14.87
N ARG A 218 -4.88 -11.65 14.06
CA ARG A 218 -4.04 -12.75 14.54
C ARG A 218 -3.03 -12.29 15.60
N LYS A 219 -2.35 -11.16 15.38
CA LYS A 219 -1.38 -10.60 16.34
C LYS A 219 -2.05 -10.10 17.63
N LEU A 220 -3.29 -9.63 17.56
CA LEU A 220 -4.08 -9.27 18.75
C LEU A 220 -4.45 -10.49 19.59
N GLN A 221 -4.79 -11.62 18.94
CA GLN A 221 -5.10 -12.87 19.62
C GLN A 221 -3.85 -13.60 20.13
N HIS A 222 -2.74 -13.47 19.41
CA HIS A 222 -1.49 -14.20 19.61
C HIS A 222 -0.28 -13.25 19.58
N PRO A 223 0.03 -12.55 20.67
CA PRO A 223 1.11 -11.57 20.72
C PRO A 223 2.49 -12.15 20.42
N GLU A 224 2.70 -13.45 20.62
CA GLU A 224 3.92 -14.15 20.27
C GLU A 224 4.23 -14.12 18.76
N GLU A 225 3.23 -13.88 17.89
CA GLU A 225 3.42 -13.68 16.45
C GLU A 225 4.35 -12.50 16.13
N LEU A 226 4.41 -11.49 17.02
CA LEU A 226 5.33 -10.36 16.89
C LEU A 226 6.79 -10.79 17.03
N LEU A 227 7.05 -11.80 17.86
CA LEU A 227 8.39 -12.35 18.03
C LEU A 227 8.68 -13.45 17.00
N LYS A 228 7.68 -14.15 16.48
CA LYS A 228 7.86 -15.08 15.34
C LYS A 228 8.24 -14.33 14.06
N SER A 229 7.74 -13.10 13.89
CA SER A 229 8.11 -12.20 12.80
C SER A 229 9.61 -12.00 12.75
N GLN A 230 10.22 -12.20 11.57
CA GLN A 230 11.68 -12.30 11.43
C GLN A 230 12.37 -10.96 11.12
N TRP A 231 11.99 -9.90 11.84
CA TRP A 231 12.72 -8.64 11.86
C TRP A 231 14.15 -8.82 12.40
N ILE A 232 15.01 -7.82 12.15
CA ILE A 232 16.42 -7.74 12.60
C ILE A 232 16.60 -6.45 13.41
N ARG A 233 17.05 -6.52 14.67
CA ARG A 233 17.31 -5.29 15.45
C ARG A 233 18.56 -4.56 14.95
N PRO A 234 18.68 -3.24 15.18
CA PRO A 234 19.93 -2.52 14.96
C PRO A 234 21.15 -3.19 15.61
N GLU A 235 21.00 -3.66 16.85
CA GLU A 235 22.08 -4.31 17.62
C GLU A 235 22.49 -5.67 17.06
N ASP A 236 21.59 -6.36 16.36
CA ASP A 236 21.78 -7.74 15.90
C ASP A 236 22.41 -7.85 14.51
N MET A 237 22.61 -6.72 13.81
CA MET A 237 23.10 -6.72 12.42
C MET A 237 24.47 -7.38 12.25
N TYR A 238 25.33 -7.34 13.28
CA TYR A 238 26.67 -7.92 13.22
C TYR A 238 26.63 -9.42 12.92
N ILE A 239 25.61 -10.13 13.42
CA ILE A 239 25.42 -11.58 13.18
C ILE A 239 25.31 -11.87 11.68
N TYR A 240 24.62 -11.00 10.94
CA TYR A 240 24.41 -11.13 9.51
C TYR A 240 25.62 -10.68 8.71
N GLU A 241 26.33 -9.65 9.18
CA GLU A 241 27.59 -9.21 8.58
C GLU A 241 28.67 -10.30 8.68
N GLU A 242 28.75 -11.03 9.79
CA GLU A 242 29.62 -12.20 9.96
C GLU A 242 29.29 -13.33 8.96
N LEU A 243 28.02 -13.43 8.53
CA LEU A 243 27.57 -14.37 7.50
C LEU A 243 27.79 -13.87 6.06
N GLY A 244 28.32 -12.65 5.89
CA GLY A 244 28.59 -12.01 4.59
C GLY A 244 27.47 -11.11 4.07
N TYR A 245 26.46 -10.78 4.88
CA TYR A 245 25.34 -9.92 4.48
C TYR A 245 25.56 -8.49 4.97
N HIS A 246 25.77 -7.57 4.04
CA HIS A 246 26.12 -6.18 4.36
C HIS A 246 25.08 -5.14 3.90
N LYS A 247 23.99 -5.56 3.25
CA LYS A 247 22.92 -4.68 2.77
C LYS A 247 21.63 -4.96 3.54
N PHE A 248 21.06 -3.93 4.15
CA PHE A 248 19.79 -4.03 4.88
C PHE A 248 18.76 -3.05 4.32
N LYS A 249 17.52 -3.49 4.19
CA LYS A 249 16.40 -2.69 3.68
C LYS A 249 15.46 -2.31 4.81
N LEU A 250 15.13 -1.02 4.87
CA LEU A 250 14.14 -0.43 5.77
C LEU A 250 12.90 -0.05 4.94
N THR A 251 11.70 -0.49 5.33
CA THR A 251 10.48 -0.50 4.50
C THR A 251 9.46 0.60 4.79
N GLU A 252 9.84 1.57 5.61
CA GLU A 252 8.97 2.52 6.31
C GLU A 252 8.49 3.68 5.42
N ARG A 253 8.40 3.48 4.10
CA ARG A 253 8.11 4.55 3.11
C ARG A 253 6.77 5.28 3.26
N MET A 254 5.86 4.75 4.08
CA MET A 254 4.57 5.37 4.40
C MET A 254 4.62 6.17 5.69
N LYS A 255 5.74 6.13 6.41
CA LYS A 255 5.96 6.90 7.64
C LYS A 255 6.37 8.32 7.32
N THR A 256 6.24 9.21 8.30
CA THR A 256 6.73 10.58 8.19
C THR A 256 8.25 10.62 8.00
N THR A 257 8.76 11.71 7.42
CA THR A 257 10.20 11.95 7.23
C THR A 257 11.00 11.74 8.52
N GLU A 258 10.49 12.24 9.64
CA GLU A 258 11.14 12.15 10.95
C GLU A 258 11.23 10.70 11.42
N LYS A 259 10.21 9.88 11.18
CA LYS A 259 10.20 8.46 11.54
C LYS A 259 11.10 7.63 10.63
N ILE A 260 11.10 7.89 9.33
CA ILE A 260 12.03 7.23 8.40
C ILE A 260 13.47 7.54 8.80
N ALA A 261 13.78 8.81 9.06
CA ALA A 261 15.12 9.25 9.46
C ALA A 261 15.55 8.63 10.79
N ALA A 262 14.69 8.65 11.82
CA ALA A 262 14.98 8.07 13.13
C ALA A 262 15.27 6.57 13.04
N THR A 263 14.50 5.83 12.24
CA THR A 263 14.77 4.40 12.00
C THR A 263 16.12 4.21 11.32
N ALA A 264 16.38 4.91 10.21
CA ALA A 264 17.66 4.78 9.49
C ALA A 264 18.89 5.17 10.33
N GLN A 265 18.75 6.17 11.21
CA GLN A 265 19.79 6.56 12.17
C GLN A 265 20.02 5.48 13.21
N SER A 266 18.96 4.90 13.79
CA SER A 266 19.07 3.81 14.76
C SER A 266 19.84 2.61 14.20
N TYR A 267 19.56 2.21 12.95
CA TYR A 267 20.33 1.17 12.25
C TYR A 267 21.75 1.64 11.94
N SER A 268 21.95 2.89 11.52
CA SER A 268 23.30 3.43 11.26
C SER A 268 24.19 3.42 12.51
N GLU A 269 23.60 3.69 13.68
CA GLU A 269 24.26 3.72 14.98
C GLU A 269 24.33 2.33 15.65
N ARG A 270 23.62 1.33 15.10
CA ARG A 270 23.52 -0.03 15.63
C ARG A 270 22.96 -0.09 17.05
N LYS A 271 22.09 0.86 17.38
CA LYS A 271 21.55 1.00 18.71
C LYS A 271 20.17 1.63 18.66
N TYR A 272 19.28 1.12 19.50
CA TYR A 272 17.97 1.70 19.74
C TYR A 272 17.49 1.41 21.16
N GLU A 273 16.91 2.40 21.82
CA GLU A 273 16.32 2.25 23.15
C GLU A 273 14.83 2.59 23.10
N GLY A 274 13.99 1.70 23.63
CA GLY A 274 12.54 1.87 23.68
C GLY A 274 11.77 0.76 22.97
N ASN A 275 10.57 1.10 22.48
CA ASN A 275 9.68 0.16 21.83
C ASN A 275 10.18 -0.20 20.43
N LEU A 276 10.62 -1.43 20.21
CA LEU A 276 11.14 -1.91 18.91
C LEU A 276 10.10 -1.78 17.80
N LEU A 277 8.80 -1.93 18.10
CA LEU A 277 7.74 -1.79 17.09
C LEU A 277 7.68 -0.39 16.45
N SER A 278 8.24 0.63 17.11
CA SER A 278 8.39 1.98 16.52
C SER A 278 9.32 2.00 15.31
N LEU A 279 10.32 1.10 15.28
CA LEU A 279 11.22 0.94 14.13
C LEU A 279 10.59 0.11 13.01
N LEU A 280 9.69 -0.82 13.36
CA LEU A 280 9.08 -1.74 12.40
C LEU A 280 7.94 -1.07 11.62
N ASN A 281 7.49 -1.73 10.56
CA ASN A 281 6.34 -1.29 9.76
C ASN A 281 4.97 -1.58 10.44
N SER A 282 4.95 -1.65 11.77
CA SER A 282 3.75 -1.87 12.58
C SER A 282 2.88 -0.61 12.66
N ARG A 283 1.56 -0.75 12.53
CA ARG A 283 0.58 0.34 12.58
C ARG A 283 0.14 0.65 14.00
N MET A 284 1.05 1.21 14.81
CA MET A 284 0.77 1.52 16.22
C MET A 284 0.01 2.83 16.43
N ALA A 285 0.39 3.87 15.69
CA ALA A 285 -0.17 5.21 15.82
C ALA A 285 -0.30 5.85 14.44
N GLU A 286 -1.46 6.43 14.15
CA GLU A 286 -1.72 7.11 12.87
C GLU A 286 -0.74 8.28 12.62
N ALA A 287 -0.35 8.99 13.68
CA ALA A 287 0.57 10.13 13.61
C ALA A 287 2.00 9.77 13.16
N ASP A 288 2.36 8.48 13.16
CA ASP A 288 3.66 8.01 12.65
C ASP A 288 3.66 7.87 11.12
N PHE A 289 2.51 7.99 10.47
CA PHE A 289 2.31 7.79 9.04
C PHE A 289 1.97 9.09 8.33
N GLU A 290 2.39 9.18 7.06
CA GLU A 290 1.86 10.18 6.15
C GLU A 290 0.35 9.96 5.98
N MET A 291 -0.42 11.04 5.98
CA MET A 291 -1.87 10.95 5.88
C MET A 291 -2.24 10.30 4.53
N PRO A 292 -2.94 9.14 4.51
CA PRO A 292 -3.35 8.53 3.27
C PRO A 292 -4.28 9.44 2.48
N ASN A 293 -4.15 9.44 1.15
CA ASN A 293 -5.07 10.15 0.28
C ASN A 293 -6.35 9.32 0.09
N PHE A 294 -7.24 9.37 1.09
CA PHE A 294 -8.48 8.59 1.11
C PHE A 294 -9.38 8.85 -0.10
N SER A 295 -9.31 10.02 -0.74
CA SER A 295 -10.06 10.31 -1.97
C SER A 295 -9.78 9.30 -3.09
N LYS A 296 -8.57 8.74 -3.13
CA LYS A 296 -8.16 7.71 -4.10
C LYS A 296 -8.66 6.30 -3.75
N ASN A 297 -9.35 6.13 -2.62
CA ASN A 297 -9.92 4.85 -2.20
C ASN A 297 -11.43 4.92 -1.91
N ILE A 298 -12.09 6.04 -2.24
CA ILE A 298 -13.55 6.18 -2.14
C ILE A 298 -14.15 5.68 -3.45
N LYS A 299 -14.81 4.52 -3.40
CA LYS A 299 -15.61 3.96 -4.50
C LYS A 299 -16.92 3.40 -3.94
N GLU A 300 -17.93 4.25 -3.85
CA GLU A 300 -19.25 3.89 -3.29
C GLU A 300 -19.93 2.75 -4.07
N ASP A 301 -19.64 2.62 -5.36
CA ASP A 301 -20.17 1.52 -6.18
C ASP A 301 -19.52 0.17 -5.82
N PHE A 302 -18.43 0.17 -5.05
CA PHE A 302 -17.73 -1.03 -4.59
C PHE A 302 -17.98 -1.31 -3.11
N ALA A 303 -17.80 -0.32 -2.25
CA ALA A 303 -18.00 -0.46 -0.81
C ALA A 303 -18.43 0.88 -0.18
N PRO A 304 -19.36 0.86 0.78
CA PRO A 304 -19.77 2.05 1.51
C PRO A 304 -18.61 2.74 2.25
N SER A 305 -18.47 4.06 2.11
CA SER A 305 -17.33 4.78 2.71
C SER A 305 -17.31 4.77 4.24
N ASP A 306 -18.46 4.70 4.90
CA ASP A 306 -18.57 4.57 6.36
C ASP A 306 -17.98 3.24 6.85
N LYS A 307 -18.28 2.13 6.17
CA LYS A 307 -17.68 0.82 6.43
C LYS A 307 -16.19 0.80 6.14
N MET A 308 -15.72 1.54 5.13
CA MET A 308 -14.28 1.68 4.87
C MET A 308 -13.55 2.45 5.99
N ARG A 309 -14.18 3.46 6.62
CA ARG A 309 -13.62 4.12 7.82
C ARG A 309 -13.41 3.13 8.96
N GLN A 310 -14.35 2.21 9.17
CA GLN A 310 -14.21 1.14 10.16
C GLN A 310 -12.98 0.26 9.85
N VAL A 311 -12.80 -0.14 8.59
CA VAL A 311 -11.63 -0.93 8.15
C VAL A 311 -10.32 -0.23 8.50
N TYR A 312 -10.19 1.07 8.23
CA TYR A 312 -8.99 1.82 8.56
C TYR A 312 -8.72 1.90 10.05
N ARG A 313 -9.74 2.16 10.86
CA ARG A 313 -9.61 2.18 12.33
C ARG A 313 -9.11 0.83 12.85
N LEU A 314 -9.65 -0.28 12.34
CA LEU A 314 -9.22 -1.62 12.75
C LEU A 314 -7.77 -1.91 12.40
N LEU A 315 -7.23 -1.36 11.30
CA LEU A 315 -5.81 -1.51 10.95
C LEU A 315 -4.86 -0.87 11.97
N PHE A 316 -5.33 0.12 12.74
CA PHE A 316 -4.59 0.80 13.82
C PHE A 316 -5.07 0.40 15.23
N SER A 317 -5.94 -0.62 15.35
CA SER A 317 -6.41 -1.13 16.65
C SER A 317 -5.32 -1.85 17.47
N PHE A 318 -4.17 -2.09 16.86
CA PHE A 318 -3.07 -2.84 17.44
C PHE A 318 -2.17 -1.98 18.33
N GLN A 319 -2.33 -2.09 19.65
CA GLN A 319 -1.54 -1.37 20.65
C GLN A 319 -0.64 -2.31 21.44
N ALA A 320 0.59 -2.50 20.94
CA ALA A 320 1.61 -3.29 21.59
C ALA A 320 2.95 -2.55 21.66
N SER A 321 3.84 -3.11 22.47
CA SER A 321 5.24 -2.72 22.55
C SER A 321 6.12 -3.94 22.74
N ILE A 322 7.32 -3.88 22.20
CA ILE A 322 8.41 -4.82 22.46
C ILE A 322 9.53 -4.02 23.09
N ASP A 323 9.91 -4.31 24.33
CA ASP A 323 11.07 -3.66 24.95
C ASP A 323 12.36 -4.12 24.26
N ASN A 324 12.98 -3.22 23.47
CA ASN A 324 14.15 -3.56 22.66
C ASN A 324 15.32 -4.08 23.50
N LYS A 325 15.53 -3.50 24.68
CA LYS A 325 16.66 -3.85 25.55
C LYS A 325 16.51 -5.27 26.08
N SER A 326 15.31 -5.63 26.51
CA SER A 326 15.00 -6.97 27.01
C SER A 326 15.08 -8.07 25.95
N MET A 327 15.26 -7.74 24.66
CA MET A 327 15.44 -8.71 23.57
C MET A 327 16.89 -9.17 23.36
N GLU A 328 17.86 -8.67 24.15
CA GLU A 328 19.25 -9.10 24.07
C GLU A 328 19.39 -10.63 24.22
N GLY A 329 20.09 -11.27 23.28
CA GLY A 329 20.27 -12.73 23.25
C GLY A 329 19.11 -13.52 22.62
N PHE A 330 18.02 -12.87 22.18
CA PHE A 330 16.89 -13.54 21.54
C PHE A 330 17.28 -14.32 20.26
N LEU A 331 18.20 -13.80 19.45
CA LEU A 331 18.57 -14.48 18.20
C LEU A 331 19.43 -15.74 18.41
N GLU A 332 20.13 -15.85 19.54
CA GLU A 332 21.01 -16.99 19.81
C GLU A 332 20.25 -18.32 19.85
N GLY A 333 19.00 -18.30 20.30
CA GLY A 333 18.15 -19.48 20.29
C GLY A 333 17.85 -20.04 18.90
N PHE A 334 18.00 -19.25 17.83
CA PHE A 334 17.68 -19.68 16.46
C PHE A 334 18.85 -20.36 15.75
N ARG A 335 20.09 -20.26 16.24
CA ARG A 335 21.26 -20.90 15.61
C ARG A 335 21.11 -22.41 15.41
N SER A 336 20.38 -23.08 16.32
CA SER A 336 20.13 -24.52 16.27
C SER A 336 18.68 -24.90 15.90
N LYS A 337 17.80 -23.91 15.67
CA LYS A 337 16.38 -24.17 15.41
C LYS A 337 16.08 -24.24 13.92
N ARG A 338 15.13 -25.11 13.58
CA ARG A 338 14.59 -25.29 12.24
C ARG A 338 13.11 -24.99 12.25
N CYS A 339 12.77 -23.70 12.33
CA CYS A 339 11.38 -23.24 12.45
C CYS A 339 10.49 -23.73 11.30
N ASP A 340 11.06 -24.05 10.14
CA ASP A 340 10.39 -24.66 8.99
C ASP A 340 9.89 -26.10 9.25
N ARG A 341 10.37 -26.76 10.30
CA ARG A 341 10.09 -28.17 10.63
C ARG A 341 9.67 -28.38 12.08
N MET A 342 9.56 -27.30 12.85
CA MET A 342 9.24 -27.37 14.27
C MET A 342 7.78 -27.00 14.51
N ASP A 343 7.17 -27.72 15.44
CA ASP A 343 5.87 -27.37 16.00
C ASP A 343 6.09 -26.26 17.05
N CYS A 344 5.56 -25.07 16.77
CA CYS A 344 5.74 -23.91 17.65
C CYS A 344 5.09 -24.10 19.02
N ASP A 345 4.00 -24.86 19.10
CA ASP A 345 3.27 -25.11 20.36
C ASP A 345 4.09 -26.01 21.27
N LYS A 346 4.89 -26.91 20.69
CA LYS A 346 5.87 -27.73 21.43
C LYS A 346 7.17 -26.98 21.73
N CYS A 347 7.61 -26.12 20.83
CA CYS A 347 8.87 -25.39 20.98
C CYS A 347 8.80 -24.29 22.04
N GLY A 348 7.71 -23.52 22.09
CA GLY A 348 7.46 -22.48 23.10
C GLY A 348 8.39 -21.26 23.10
N TYR A 349 9.49 -21.26 22.34
CA TYR A 349 10.55 -20.25 22.44
C TYR A 349 10.05 -18.80 22.28
N CYS A 350 9.33 -18.50 21.19
CA CYS A 350 8.82 -17.15 20.97
C CYS A 350 7.75 -16.75 22.00
N ALA A 351 6.94 -17.70 22.49
CA ALA A 351 5.92 -17.44 23.50
C ALA A 351 6.55 -17.10 24.86
N GLU A 352 7.60 -17.83 25.26
CA GLU A 352 8.37 -17.54 26.47
C GLU A 352 8.98 -16.14 26.42
N TRP A 353 9.66 -15.78 25.33
CA TRP A 353 10.20 -14.43 25.15
C TRP A 353 9.10 -13.37 25.11
N ALA A 354 7.97 -13.66 24.47
CA ALA A 354 6.87 -12.71 24.37
C ALA A 354 6.30 -12.39 25.75
N SER A 355 6.15 -13.39 26.62
CA SER A 355 5.65 -13.20 27.99
C SER A 355 6.45 -12.22 28.85
N ARG A 356 7.72 -11.99 28.52
CA ARG A 356 8.62 -11.09 29.27
C ARG A 356 8.96 -9.78 28.56
N THR A 357 8.78 -9.70 27.25
CA THR A 357 9.23 -8.55 26.43
C THR A 357 8.12 -7.84 25.69
N VAL A 358 7.01 -8.53 25.43
CA VAL A 358 5.85 -7.96 24.74
C VAL A 358 4.88 -7.46 25.78
N SER A 359 4.58 -6.17 25.74
CA SER A 359 3.47 -5.57 26.48
C SER A 359 2.41 -5.14 25.49
N MET A 360 1.21 -5.68 25.63
CA MET A 360 0.07 -5.35 24.80
C MET A 360 -1.04 -4.80 25.68
N ALA A 361 -1.61 -3.66 25.31
CA ALA A 361 -2.88 -3.26 25.91
C ALA A 361 -3.86 -4.36 25.58
N LYS A 362 -4.54 -4.94 26.58
CA LYS A 362 -5.55 -5.96 26.30
C LYS A 362 -6.51 -5.36 25.26
N PRO A 363 -6.64 -5.94 24.05
CA PRO A 363 -7.73 -5.53 23.20
C PRO A 363 -8.99 -5.70 24.04
N GLY A 364 -9.80 -4.66 24.16
CA GLY A 364 -11.14 -4.87 24.68
C GLY A 364 -11.76 -5.97 23.82
N ASP A 365 -12.56 -6.86 24.42
CA ASP A 365 -13.36 -7.85 23.69
C ASP A 365 -14.10 -7.22 22.49
N GLU A 366 -14.35 -5.90 22.56
CA GLU A 366 -14.86 -5.03 21.51
C GLU A 366 -14.08 -5.07 20.19
N ALA A 367 -12.75 -4.85 20.17
CA ALA A 367 -12.00 -4.81 18.91
C ALA A 367 -12.00 -6.18 18.20
N LEU A 368 -11.88 -7.26 18.96
CA LEU A 368 -11.97 -8.63 18.43
C LEU A 368 -13.39 -8.95 17.91
N LYS A 369 -14.44 -8.51 18.60
CA LYS A 369 -15.83 -8.61 18.11
C LYS A 369 -16.03 -7.83 16.82
N GLU A 370 -15.44 -6.66 16.68
CA GLU A 370 -15.51 -5.88 15.44
C GLU A 370 -14.81 -6.58 14.28
N PHE A 371 -13.65 -7.21 14.49
CA PHE A 371 -13.01 -8.04 13.49
C PHE A 371 -13.92 -9.22 13.08
N GLU A 372 -14.50 -9.92 14.05
CA GLU A 372 -15.44 -11.02 13.79
C GLU A 372 -16.63 -10.58 12.94
N GLN A 373 -17.26 -9.45 13.29
CA GLN A 373 -18.36 -8.87 12.53
C GLN A 373 -17.95 -8.45 11.11
N LEU A 374 -16.80 -7.79 10.97
CA LEU A 374 -16.26 -7.38 9.67
C LEU A 374 -16.03 -8.61 8.78
N PHE A 375 -15.40 -9.65 9.30
CA PHE A 375 -15.11 -10.85 8.53
C PHE A 375 -16.39 -11.64 8.17
N ALA A 376 -17.39 -11.68 9.05
CA ALA A 376 -18.70 -12.22 8.73
C ALA A 376 -19.39 -11.42 7.62
N ALA A 377 -19.29 -10.09 7.65
CA ALA A 377 -19.85 -9.21 6.62
C ALA A 377 -19.15 -9.37 5.26
N LEU A 378 -17.82 -9.49 5.26
CA LEU A 378 -17.04 -9.76 4.05
C LEU A 378 -17.35 -11.14 3.47
N ALA A 379 -17.47 -12.16 4.32
CA ALA A 379 -17.77 -13.52 3.88
C ALA A 379 -19.20 -13.68 3.33
N SER A 380 -20.17 -12.96 3.89
CA SER A 380 -21.57 -12.96 3.42
C SER A 380 -21.82 -12.02 2.25
N GLY A 381 -20.91 -11.09 1.97
CA GLY A 381 -21.09 -10.03 0.97
C GLY A 381 -21.84 -8.80 1.49
N SER A 382 -22.47 -8.88 2.67
CA SER A 382 -23.21 -7.76 3.29
C SER A 382 -22.34 -6.54 3.61
N PHE A 383 -21.01 -6.70 3.64
CA PHE A 383 -20.09 -5.56 3.69
C PHE A 383 -20.26 -4.63 2.47
N PHE A 384 -20.40 -5.19 1.28
CA PHE A 384 -20.49 -4.44 0.02
C PHE A 384 -21.89 -3.90 -0.26
N GLU A 385 -22.89 -4.34 0.49
CA GLU A 385 -24.24 -3.81 0.40
C GLU A 385 -24.30 -2.39 0.99
N SER A 386 -24.83 -1.44 0.22
CA SER A 386 -25.17 -0.11 0.72
C SER A 386 -26.22 -0.19 1.84
N ALA A 387 -26.15 0.69 2.83
CA ALA A 387 -27.15 0.80 3.91
C ALA A 387 -28.58 1.17 3.42
N ALA A 388 -28.78 1.40 2.12
CA ALA A 388 -30.09 1.66 1.52
C ALA A 388 -30.43 0.60 0.46
N GLY A 389 -30.65 -0.64 0.90
CA GLY A 389 -31.20 -1.73 0.09
C GLY A 389 -32.69 -1.60 -0.22
N ALA A 390 -33.19 -0.39 -0.47
CA ALA A 390 -34.42 -0.22 -1.23
C ALA A 390 -34.02 0.39 -2.57
N LYS A 391 -34.02 -0.44 -3.62
CA LYS A 391 -33.80 0.00 -5.00
C LYS A 391 -34.65 1.26 -5.22
N ALA A 392 -33.99 2.37 -5.54
CA ALA A 392 -34.66 3.65 -5.67
C ALA A 392 -35.80 3.52 -6.68
N VAL A 393 -37.04 3.76 -6.24
CA VAL A 393 -38.22 3.70 -7.09
C VAL A 393 -38.43 5.09 -7.66
N TRP A 394 -38.17 5.26 -8.95
CA TRP A 394 -38.35 6.54 -9.59
C TRP A 394 -39.83 6.82 -9.84
N SER A 395 -40.29 8.02 -9.46
CA SER A 395 -41.58 8.53 -9.91
C SER A 395 -41.58 8.74 -11.43
N ALA A 396 -42.75 8.60 -12.06
CA ALA A 396 -42.88 8.83 -13.50
C ALA A 396 -42.48 10.28 -13.87
N GLU A 397 -42.79 11.23 -12.99
CA GLU A 397 -42.41 12.63 -13.10
C GLU A 397 -40.90 12.85 -12.94
N GLY A 398 -40.24 12.06 -12.09
CA GLY A 398 -38.78 12.07 -11.92
C GLY A 398 -38.05 11.56 -13.17
N GLU A 399 -38.47 10.42 -13.73
CA GLU A 399 -37.90 9.87 -14.98
C GLU A 399 -38.13 10.82 -16.16
N SER A 400 -39.35 11.37 -16.26
CA SER A 400 -39.70 12.34 -17.30
C SER A 400 -38.83 13.60 -17.21
N LEU A 401 -38.64 14.15 -16.00
CA LEU A 401 -37.80 15.31 -15.81
C LEU A 401 -36.33 15.01 -16.12
N LEU A 402 -35.80 13.85 -15.70
CA LEU A 402 -34.43 13.45 -16.00
C LEU A 402 -34.18 13.40 -17.51
N GLY A 403 -35.08 12.76 -18.27
CA GLY A 403 -34.99 12.74 -19.73
C GLY A 403 -35.03 14.15 -20.35
N ALA A 404 -35.89 15.02 -19.83
CA ALA A 404 -36.04 16.39 -20.31
C ALA A 404 -34.81 17.27 -20.03
N VAL A 405 -34.20 17.17 -18.84
CA VAL A 405 -32.99 17.95 -18.51
C VAL A 405 -31.77 17.45 -19.27
N ILE A 406 -31.63 16.13 -19.46
CA ILE A 406 -30.53 15.57 -20.27
C ILE A 406 -30.68 15.95 -21.75
N GLY A 407 -31.91 15.91 -22.29
CA GLY A 407 -32.18 16.31 -23.67
C GLY A 407 -31.82 17.76 -24.00
N ARG A 408 -31.82 18.65 -23.00
CA ARG A 408 -31.45 20.07 -23.15
C ARG A 408 -29.94 20.33 -23.04
N LYS A 409 -29.17 19.39 -22.48
CA LYS A 409 -27.72 19.51 -22.39
C LYS A 409 -27.07 19.35 -23.77
N PRO A 410 -25.90 19.98 -24.03
CA PRO A 410 -25.09 19.73 -25.23
C PRO A 410 -24.80 18.24 -25.41
N GLU A 411 -24.83 17.78 -26.66
CA GLU A 411 -24.72 16.35 -26.99
C GLU A 411 -23.48 15.67 -26.38
N PHE A 412 -22.33 16.35 -26.40
CA PHE A 412 -21.05 15.83 -25.91
C PHE A 412 -20.98 15.60 -24.38
N ILE A 413 -21.95 16.08 -23.59
CA ILE A 413 -21.98 15.88 -22.12
C ILE A 413 -23.12 14.98 -21.64
N ARG A 414 -24.05 14.56 -22.52
CA ARG A 414 -25.27 13.85 -22.09
C ARG A 414 -24.96 12.50 -21.44
N ASP A 415 -24.03 11.75 -22.02
CA ASP A 415 -23.66 10.41 -21.56
C ASP A 415 -22.99 10.43 -20.17
N MET A 416 -22.34 11.53 -19.82
CA MET A 416 -21.74 11.75 -18.49
C MET A 416 -22.78 12.31 -17.50
N ALA A 417 -23.55 13.32 -17.91
CA ALA A 417 -24.48 14.02 -17.03
C ALA A 417 -25.67 13.15 -16.58
N GLY A 418 -26.12 12.20 -17.41
CA GLY A 418 -27.24 11.31 -17.11
C GLY A 418 -27.02 10.47 -15.85
N PRO A 419 -25.96 9.63 -15.81
CA PRO A 419 -25.61 8.84 -14.64
C PRO A 419 -25.34 9.67 -13.38
N GLU A 420 -24.65 10.81 -13.51
CA GLU A 420 -24.31 11.68 -12.37
C GLU A 420 -25.56 12.28 -11.72
N ILE A 421 -26.48 12.83 -12.53
CA ILE A 421 -27.73 13.40 -12.02
C ILE A 421 -28.62 12.30 -11.43
N ARG A 422 -28.65 11.11 -12.05
CA ARG A 422 -29.40 9.95 -11.53
C ARG A 422 -28.90 9.55 -10.14
N LYS A 423 -27.60 9.33 -9.99
CA LYS A 423 -26.98 8.99 -8.70
C LYS A 423 -27.24 10.07 -7.66
N LYS A 424 -27.08 11.34 -8.03
CA LYS A 424 -27.30 12.46 -7.10
C LYS A 424 -28.75 12.60 -6.65
N ALA A 425 -29.72 12.31 -7.53
CA ALA A 425 -31.14 12.30 -7.17
C ALA A 425 -31.48 11.16 -6.20
N GLU A 426 -30.86 10.00 -6.36
CA GLU A 426 -31.02 8.86 -5.44
C GLU A 426 -30.43 9.16 -4.05
N GLU A 427 -29.26 9.82 -3.99
CA GLU A 427 -28.68 10.32 -2.73
C GLU A 427 -29.60 11.32 -2.02
N LEU A 428 -30.22 12.24 -2.76
CA LEU A 428 -31.13 13.25 -2.21
C LEU A 428 -32.41 12.61 -1.68
N ALA A 429 -32.99 11.64 -2.40
CA ALA A 429 -34.14 10.88 -1.93
C ALA A 429 -33.81 10.11 -0.64
N ALA A 430 -32.64 9.47 -0.59
CA ALA A 430 -32.15 8.76 0.59
C ALA A 430 -31.91 9.71 1.78
N ALA A 431 -31.34 10.90 1.55
CA ALA A 431 -31.14 11.92 2.58
C ALA A 431 -32.47 12.42 3.17
N ARG A 432 -33.55 12.34 2.39
CA ARG A 432 -34.92 12.64 2.83
C ARG A 432 -35.61 11.45 3.53
N GLY A 433 -34.89 10.33 3.72
CA GLY A 433 -35.41 9.11 4.31
C GLY A 433 -36.38 8.34 3.40
N SER A 434 -36.34 8.56 2.08
CA SER A 434 -37.24 7.94 1.12
C SER A 434 -36.50 7.07 0.11
N ALA A 435 -37.09 5.93 -0.23
CA ALA A 435 -36.65 5.11 -1.37
C ALA A 435 -37.26 5.57 -2.70
N GLN A 436 -38.17 6.56 -2.68
CA GLN A 436 -38.81 7.07 -3.89
C GLN A 436 -38.11 8.34 -4.38
N VAL A 437 -37.64 8.34 -5.63
CA VAL A 437 -37.06 9.54 -6.26
C VAL A 437 -38.17 10.38 -6.85
N LEU A 438 -38.32 11.59 -6.33
CA LEU A 438 -39.31 12.55 -6.77
C LEU A 438 -38.71 13.52 -7.81
N ARG A 439 -39.60 14.18 -8.55
CA ARG A 439 -39.24 15.25 -9.49
C ARG A 439 -38.37 16.34 -8.85
N GLN A 440 -38.56 16.64 -7.56
CA GLN A 440 -37.78 17.64 -6.82
C GLN A 440 -36.32 17.21 -6.61
N ASP A 441 -36.09 15.93 -6.31
CA ASP A 441 -34.75 15.37 -6.12
C ASP A 441 -33.93 15.47 -7.43
N VAL A 442 -34.59 15.23 -8.57
CA VAL A 442 -33.98 15.36 -9.91
C VAL A 442 -33.65 16.80 -10.26
N ALA A 443 -34.55 17.74 -9.95
CA ALA A 443 -34.31 19.16 -10.19
C ALA A 443 -33.11 19.67 -9.39
N LYS A 444 -33.06 19.34 -8.09
CA LYS A 444 -31.95 19.69 -7.21
C LYS A 444 -30.64 19.02 -7.64
N ALA A 445 -30.68 17.73 -8.00
CA ALA A 445 -29.54 17.00 -8.54
C ALA A 445 -28.97 17.66 -9.82
N ASN A 446 -29.83 18.07 -10.76
CA ASN A 446 -29.39 18.73 -11.99
C ASN A 446 -28.63 20.03 -11.71
N VAL A 447 -29.07 20.82 -10.72
CA VAL A 447 -28.38 22.06 -10.33
C VAL A 447 -27.05 21.74 -9.64
N LEU A 448 -27.04 20.81 -8.68
CA LEU A 448 -25.83 20.45 -7.93
C LEU A 448 -24.74 19.80 -8.79
N CYS A 449 -25.13 19.01 -9.79
CA CYS A 449 -24.21 18.41 -10.77
C CYS A 449 -23.78 19.39 -11.87
N THR A 450 -24.34 20.60 -11.92
CA THR A 450 -23.91 21.64 -12.85
C THR A 450 -22.83 22.51 -12.19
N PRO A 451 -21.68 22.79 -12.86
CA PRO A 451 -20.67 23.68 -12.30
C PRO A 451 -21.24 25.06 -12.00
N ALA A 452 -20.75 25.70 -10.93
CA ALA A 452 -21.32 26.95 -10.38
C ALA A 452 -21.57 28.02 -11.47
N ASP A 453 -20.59 28.26 -12.34
CA ASP A 453 -20.67 29.24 -13.43
C ASP A 453 -21.83 29.00 -14.42
N PHE A 454 -22.40 27.79 -14.42
CA PHE A 454 -23.46 27.37 -15.34
C PHE A 454 -24.80 27.07 -14.66
N ARG A 455 -24.90 27.17 -13.32
CA ARG A 455 -26.13 26.82 -12.59
C ARG A 455 -27.32 27.70 -12.97
N MET A 456 -27.08 28.95 -13.34
CA MET A 456 -28.13 29.84 -13.87
C MET A 456 -28.81 29.29 -15.13
N PHE A 457 -28.07 28.58 -15.99
CA PHE A 457 -28.66 27.92 -17.16
C PHE A 457 -29.46 26.69 -16.76
N ALA A 458 -28.97 25.90 -15.79
CA ALA A 458 -29.71 24.76 -15.25
C ALA A 458 -31.04 25.18 -14.61
N LEU A 459 -31.04 26.29 -13.85
CA LEU A 459 -32.25 26.87 -13.26
C LEU A 459 -33.21 27.40 -14.33
N SER A 460 -32.68 28.08 -15.36
CA SER A 460 -33.48 28.55 -16.50
C SER A 460 -34.15 27.39 -17.25
N ASP A 461 -33.44 26.29 -17.46
CA ASP A 461 -34.00 25.09 -18.11
C ASP A 461 -35.10 24.44 -17.28
N LEU A 462 -34.93 24.37 -15.96
CA LEU A 462 -35.97 23.87 -15.06
C LEU A 462 -37.24 24.72 -15.12
N ARG A 463 -37.12 26.05 -15.14
CA ARG A 463 -38.26 26.96 -15.30
C ARG A 463 -38.97 26.76 -16.64
N ALA A 464 -38.21 26.61 -17.72
CA ALA A 464 -38.75 26.34 -19.05
C ALA A 464 -39.44 24.95 -19.16
N LEU A 465 -39.12 24.04 -18.23
CA LEU A 465 -39.78 22.75 -18.06
C LEU A 465 -40.94 22.80 -17.04
N GLY A 466 -41.36 23.99 -16.62
CA GLY A 466 -42.48 24.19 -15.70
C GLY A 466 -42.18 23.67 -14.28
N PHE A 467 -40.95 23.83 -13.81
CA PHE A 467 -40.55 23.56 -12.43
C PHE A 467 -40.41 24.87 -11.67
N ASP A 468 -40.92 24.92 -10.43
CA ASP A 468 -40.75 26.07 -9.54
C ASP A 468 -39.36 26.02 -8.89
N THR A 469 -38.53 27.01 -9.19
CA THR A 469 -37.14 27.06 -8.72
C THR A 469 -36.93 27.94 -7.50
N ALA A 470 -37.99 28.52 -6.90
CA ALA A 470 -37.85 29.52 -5.84
C ALA A 470 -36.95 29.08 -4.67
N GLU A 471 -37.05 27.81 -4.24
CA GLU A 471 -36.20 27.26 -3.18
C GLU A 471 -34.75 27.04 -3.63
N LEU A 472 -34.54 26.60 -4.87
CA LEU A 472 -33.21 26.37 -5.45
C LEU A 472 -32.48 27.69 -5.72
N ASP A 473 -33.24 28.73 -6.08
CA ASP A 473 -32.72 30.09 -6.29
C ASP A 473 -32.23 30.71 -4.97
N LEU A 474 -32.92 30.44 -3.86
CA LEU A 474 -32.49 30.88 -2.52
C LEU A 474 -31.26 30.12 -2.03
N GLU A 475 -31.17 28.82 -2.29
CA GLU A 475 -30.01 27.99 -1.95
C GLU A 475 -28.76 28.40 -2.74
N GLU A 476 -28.90 28.72 -4.03
CA GLU A 476 -27.80 29.19 -4.87
C GLU A 476 -27.34 30.60 -4.49
N ALA A 477 -28.24 31.48 -4.05
CA ALA A 477 -27.87 32.81 -3.58
C ALA A 477 -27.19 32.84 -2.20
N ALA A 478 -27.24 31.73 -1.46
CA ALA A 478 -26.69 31.59 -0.11
C ALA A 478 -25.34 30.86 -0.04
N GLY A 479 -24.93 30.20 -1.14
CA GLY A 479 -23.63 29.52 -1.30
C GLY A 479 -22.67 30.30 -2.16
#